data_AF-A0A535QR13-F1
#
_entry.id   AF-A0A535QR13-F1
#
_cell.length_a   1.000
_cell.length_b   1.000
_cell.length_c   1.000
_cell.angle_alpha   90.00
_cell.angle_beta   90.00
_cell.angle_gamma   90.00
#
_symmetry.space_group_name_H-M   'P 1'
#
loop_
_entity.id
_entity.type
_entity.pdbx_description
1 polymer ?
#
loop_
_entity_poly.entity_id
_entity_poly.type
_entity_poly.pdbx_seq_one_letter_code
_entity_poly.pdbx_strand_id
1 'polypeptide(L)'
;MAMPHKSSEVSDMFDIEPRTLFVYESENLIAPERTPTQRRRYSRRDIERIRLIRELTTVHGINLAGVKVIFSLMEAAVQSRLQIPESEFPELAGARHLWA
;
A
#
# COMPACT_ATOMS: atom_id res chain seq x y z
N MET A 1 5.41 -17.78 9.16
CA MET A 1 4.63 -17.49 7.94
C MET A 1 3.37 -16.77 8.36
N ALA A 2 3.27 -15.46 8.12
CA ALA A 2 2.03 -14.73 8.39
C ALA A 2 0.94 -15.23 7.44
N MET A 3 -0.27 -15.45 7.95
CA MET A 3 -1.39 -15.90 7.12
C MET A 3 -1.89 -14.74 6.25
N PRO A 4 -2.07 -14.95 4.94
CA PRO A 4 -2.59 -13.91 4.06
C PRO A 4 -4.06 -13.60 4.39
N HIS A 5 -4.41 -12.32 4.37
CA HIS A 5 -5.73 -11.83 4.77
C HIS A 5 -6.75 -11.91 3.62
N LYS A 6 -8.02 -12.17 3.92
CA LYS A 6 -9.12 -12.08 2.93
C LYS A 6 -9.66 -10.65 2.82
N SER A 7 -10.30 -10.31 1.70
CA SER A 7 -10.82 -8.95 1.45
C SER A 7 -11.71 -8.39 2.57
N SER A 8 -12.55 -9.20 3.21
CA SER A 8 -13.40 -8.73 4.30
C SER A 8 -12.58 -8.34 5.54
N GLU A 9 -11.57 -9.13 5.90
CA GLU A 9 -10.69 -8.79 7.03
C GLU A 9 -9.95 -7.47 6.78
N VAL A 10 -9.49 -7.25 5.55
CA VAL A 10 -8.78 -6.02 5.17
C VAL A 10 -9.73 -4.82 5.15
N SER A 11 -10.94 -5.00 4.65
CA SER A 11 -12.01 -4.00 4.67
C SER A 11 -12.30 -3.57 6.12
N ASP A 12 -12.44 -4.52 7.03
CA ASP A 12 -12.69 -4.28 8.46
C ASP A 12 -11.48 -3.60 9.14
N MET A 13 -10.26 -4.03 8.82
CA MET A 13 -9.02 -3.47 9.42
C MET A 13 -8.82 -1.99 9.12
N PHE A 14 -9.20 -1.54 7.92
CA PHE A 14 -8.98 -0.17 7.46
C PHE A 14 -10.25 0.67 7.40
N ASP A 15 -11.40 0.10 7.80
CA ASP A 15 -12.72 0.74 7.69
C ASP A 15 -12.93 1.33 6.28
N ILE A 16 -12.68 0.50 5.27
CA ILE A 16 -12.84 0.87 3.85
C ILE A 16 -13.83 -0.06 3.18
N GLU A 17 -14.58 0.47 2.22
CA GLU A 17 -15.49 -0.34 1.41
C GLU A 17 -14.70 -1.37 0.57
N PRO A 18 -15.22 -2.61 0.36
CA PRO A 18 -14.60 -3.57 -0.55
C PRO A 18 -14.36 -3.03 -1.98
N ARG A 19 -15.18 -2.07 -2.42
CA ARG A 19 -15.02 -1.37 -3.70
C ARG A 19 -13.72 -0.57 -3.76
N THR A 20 -13.27 0.00 -2.65
CA THR A 20 -12.03 0.77 -2.54
C THR A 20 -10.80 -0.12 -2.75
N LEU A 21 -10.81 -1.35 -2.22
CA LEU A 21 -9.75 -2.33 -2.49
C LEU A 21 -9.64 -2.64 -3.99
N PHE A 22 -10.77 -2.76 -4.69
CA PHE A 22 -10.76 -2.90 -6.15
C PHE A 22 -10.12 -1.68 -6.83
N VAL A 23 -10.42 -0.45 -6.38
CA VAL A 23 -9.81 0.76 -6.94
C VAL A 23 -8.30 0.72 -6.75
N TYR A 24 -7.80 0.38 -5.55
CA TYR A 24 -6.35 0.29 -5.33
C TYR A 24 -5.68 -0.76 -6.23
N GLU A 25 -6.34 -1.88 -6.48
CA GLU A 25 -5.87 -2.90 -7.44
C GLU A 25 -5.89 -2.39 -8.89
N SER A 26 -6.98 -1.76 -9.34
CA SER A 26 -7.09 -1.25 -10.72
C SER A 26 -6.09 -0.13 -11.00
N GLU A 27 -5.74 0.61 -9.96
CA GLU A 27 -4.72 1.65 -10.00
C GLU A 27 -3.28 1.08 -9.88
N ASN A 28 -3.10 -0.24 -9.78
CA ASN A 28 -1.81 -0.93 -9.56
C ASN A 28 -1.08 -0.48 -8.28
N LEU A 29 -1.82 0.03 -7.29
CA LEU A 29 -1.24 0.43 -6.01
C LEU A 29 -1.01 -0.76 -5.09
N ILE A 30 -1.77 -1.85 -5.27
CA ILE A 30 -1.61 -3.12 -4.56
C ILE A 30 -1.80 -4.29 -5.53
N ALA A 31 -1.22 -5.44 -5.20
CA ALA A 31 -1.26 -6.62 -6.07
C ALA A 31 -1.45 -7.90 -5.21
N PRO A 32 -2.64 -8.09 -4.63
CA PRO A 32 -2.90 -9.26 -3.80
C PRO A 32 -2.83 -10.54 -4.63
N GLU A 33 -2.34 -11.60 -3.99
CA GLU A 33 -2.36 -12.94 -4.58
C GLU A 33 -3.80 -13.45 -4.72
N ARG A 34 -4.00 -14.41 -5.62
CA ARG A 34 -5.31 -15.04 -5.84
C ARG A 34 -5.24 -16.53 -5.56
N THR A 35 -6.24 -17.05 -4.84
CA THR A 35 -6.42 -18.49 -4.67
C THR A 35 -6.80 -19.16 -5.99
N PRO A 36 -6.73 -20.50 -6.11
CA PRO A 36 -7.26 -21.22 -7.27
C PRO A 36 -8.75 -20.91 -7.55
N THR A 37 -9.52 -20.60 -6.51
CA THR A 37 -10.91 -20.14 -6.58
C THR A 37 -11.06 -18.63 -6.88
N GLN A 38 -10.00 -17.97 -7.35
CA GLN A 38 -9.95 -16.55 -7.73
C GLN A 38 -10.25 -15.55 -6.60
N ARG A 39 -10.13 -15.96 -5.33
CA ARG A 39 -10.32 -15.08 -4.17
C ARG A 39 -9.01 -14.39 -3.79
N ARG A 40 -9.09 -13.12 -3.45
CA ARG A 40 -7.93 -12.31 -3.05
C ARG A 40 -7.34 -12.74 -1.72
N ARG A 41 -6.02 -12.65 -1.62
CA ARG A 41 -5.18 -12.95 -0.47
C ARG A 41 -4.13 -11.85 -0.35
N TYR A 42 -4.32 -10.99 0.65
CA TYR A 42 -3.45 -9.84 0.88
C TYR A 42 -2.28 -10.29 1.75
N SER A 43 -1.07 -10.06 1.24
CA SER A 43 0.17 -10.26 1.97
C SER A 43 0.34 -9.16 3.03
N ARG A 44 1.29 -9.35 3.94
CA ARG A 44 1.67 -8.30 4.89
C ARG A 44 2.09 -7.00 4.18
N ARG A 45 2.80 -7.12 3.05
CA ARG A 45 3.22 -5.98 2.22
C ARG A 45 2.01 -5.24 1.66
N ASP A 46 0.97 -5.96 1.23
CA ASP A 46 -0.27 -5.32 0.76
C ASP A 46 -0.96 -4.56 1.91
N ILE A 47 -1.03 -5.14 3.11
CA ILE A 47 -1.62 -4.49 4.29
C ILE A 47 -0.91 -3.17 4.60
N GLU A 48 0.42 -3.18 4.62
CA GLU A 48 1.21 -1.98 4.90
C GLU A 48 1.10 -0.93 3.78
N ARG A 49 1.01 -1.35 2.51
CA ARG A 49 0.71 -0.43 1.40
C ARG A 49 -0.68 0.18 1.54
N ILE A 50 -1.71 -0.60 1.87
CA ILE A 50 -3.08 -0.09 2.08
C ILE A 50 -3.11 0.93 3.22
N ARG A 51 -2.42 0.64 4.32
CA ARG A 51 -2.26 1.59 5.42
C ARG A 51 -1.69 2.92 4.93
N LEU A 52 -0.61 2.89 4.14
CA LEU A 52 0.03 4.09 3.66
C LEU A 52 -0.84 4.85 2.62
N ILE A 53 -1.50 4.14 1.70
CA ILE A 53 -2.44 4.75 0.77
C ILE A 53 -3.54 5.49 1.55
N ARG A 54 -4.07 4.86 2.62
CA ARG A 54 -5.09 5.48 3.48
C ARG A 54 -4.54 6.73 4.15
N GLU A 55 -3.38 6.67 4.78
CA GLU A 55 -2.75 7.83 5.43
C GLU A 55 -2.58 9.00 4.46
N LEU A 56 -1.97 8.75 3.30
CA LEU A 56 -1.73 9.78 2.27
C LEU A 56 -3.04 10.39 1.75
N THR A 57 -4.10 9.58 1.59
CA THR A 57 -5.38 10.04 1.03
C THR A 57 -6.27 10.72 2.06
N THR A 58 -6.32 10.23 3.30
CA THR A 58 -7.23 10.73 4.33
C THR A 58 -6.63 11.82 5.20
N VAL A 59 -5.33 11.73 5.52
CA VAL A 59 -4.65 12.68 6.40
C VAL A 59 -3.98 13.79 5.58
N HIS A 60 -3.29 13.42 4.51
CA HIS A 60 -2.53 14.38 3.69
C HIS A 60 -3.32 14.91 2.47
N GLY A 61 -4.53 14.41 2.22
CA GLY A 61 -5.39 14.87 1.13
C GLY A 61 -4.84 14.56 -0.28
N ILE A 62 -3.90 13.62 -0.39
CA ILE A 62 -3.26 13.25 -1.66
C ILE A 62 -4.20 12.30 -2.41
N ASN A 63 -4.50 12.61 -3.66
CA ASN A 63 -5.31 11.71 -4.49
C ASN A 63 -4.50 10.48 -4.96
N LEU A 64 -5.19 9.47 -5.52
CA LEU A 64 -4.53 8.22 -5.95
C LEU A 64 -3.47 8.43 -7.04
N ALA A 65 -3.62 9.44 -7.91
CA ALA A 65 -2.60 9.77 -8.90
C ALA A 65 -1.31 10.27 -8.22
N GLY A 66 -1.44 11.12 -7.20
CA GLY A 66 -0.33 11.56 -6.37
C GLY A 66 0.34 10.41 -5.62
N VAL A 67 -0.46 9.51 -5.03
CA VAL A 67 0.06 8.31 -4.35
C VAL A 67 0.88 7.44 -5.29
N LYS A 68 0.44 7.24 -6.54
CA LYS A 68 1.23 6.50 -7.55
C LYS A 68 2.58 7.15 -7.80
N VAL A 69 2.61 8.47 -8.02
CA VAL A 69 3.84 9.21 -8.27
C VAL A 69 4.80 9.06 -7.10
N ILE A 70 4.30 9.22 -5.86
CA ILE A 70 5.09 9.03 -4.65
C ILE A 70 5.66 7.61 -4.61
N PHE A 71 4.85 6.58 -4.83
CA PHE A 71 5.32 5.20 -4.81
C PHE A 71 6.39 4.92 -5.86
N SER A 72 6.22 5.42 -7.08
CA SER A 72 7.25 5.31 -8.13
C SER A 72 8.53 6.07 -7.78
N LEU A 73 8.43 7.23 -7.16
CA LEU A 73 9.60 7.98 -6.67
C LEU A 73 10.34 7.21 -5.57
N MET A 74 9.61 6.59 -4.64
CA MET A 74 10.21 5.75 -3.58
C MET A 74 10.93 4.53 -4.16
N GLU A 75 10.33 3.87 -5.15
CA GLU A 75 10.97 2.75 -5.87
C GLU A 75 12.27 3.19 -6.55
N ALA A 76 12.24 4.29 -7.30
CA ALA A 76 13.41 4.85 -7.97
C ALA A 76 14.51 5.28 -6.97
N ALA A 77 14.12 5.85 -5.82
CA ALA A 77 15.04 6.26 -4.77
C ALA A 77 15.77 5.06 -4.15
N VAL A 78 15.07 3.96 -3.85
CA VAL A 78 15.71 2.73 -3.34
C VAL A 78 16.66 2.13 -4.37
N GLN A 79 16.23 2.02 -5.64
CA GLN A 79 17.09 1.55 -6.73
C GLN A 79 18.36 2.39 -6.89
N SER A 80 18.23 3.70 -6.72
CA SER A 80 19.34 4.66 -6.80
C SER A 80 20.14 4.77 -5.48
N ARG A 81 19.78 4.00 -4.45
CA ARG A 81 20.35 4.05 -3.10
C ARG A 81 20.31 5.45 -2.47
N LEU A 82 19.32 6.25 -2.85
CA LEU A 82 19.09 7.56 -2.23
C LEU A 82 18.66 7.37 -0.78
N GLN A 83 19.28 8.14 0.10
CA GLN A 83 18.86 8.21 1.50
C GLN A 83 17.74 9.22 1.61
N ILE A 84 16.53 8.73 1.86
CA ILE A 84 15.37 9.56 2.19
C ILE A 84 15.38 9.75 3.71
N PRO A 85 15.52 10.99 4.22
CA PRO A 85 15.49 11.27 5.65
C PRO A 85 14.09 10.98 6.22
N GLU A 86 13.96 9.93 7.03
CA GLU A 86 12.66 9.57 7.63
C GLU A 86 12.11 10.68 8.53
N SER A 87 12.97 11.52 9.10
CA SER A 87 12.57 12.68 9.90
C SER A 87 11.81 13.74 9.10
N GLU A 88 12.03 13.81 7.79
CA GLU A 88 11.32 14.74 6.90
C GLU A 88 9.99 14.17 6.41
N PHE A 89 9.87 12.84 6.36
CA PHE A 89 8.70 12.11 5.85
C PHE A 89 8.25 11.04 6.86
N PRO A 90 7.72 11.45 8.04
CA PRO A 90 7.33 10.52 9.09
C PRO A 90 6.26 9.51 8.65
N GLU A 91 5.40 9.87 7.69
CA GLU A 91 4.39 8.99 7.10
C GLU A 91 5.00 7.83 6.29
N LEU A 92 6.23 7.98 5.81
CA LEU A 92 7.00 6.94 5.12
C LEU A 92 7.92 6.17 6.07
N ALA A 93 8.04 6.60 7.33
CA ALA A 93 8.89 5.96 8.33
C ALA A 93 8.44 4.53 8.58
N GLY A 94 9.38 3.59 8.54
CA GLY A 94 9.07 2.16 8.66
C GLY A 94 8.28 1.57 7.48
N ALA A 95 8.04 2.32 6.39
CA ALA A 95 7.53 1.80 5.13
C ALA A 95 8.65 1.50 4.11
N ARG A 96 9.91 1.83 4.42
CA ARG A 96 11.07 1.61 3.53
C ARG A 96 11.19 0.16 3.04
N HIS A 97 10.86 -0.81 3.88
CA HIS A 97 10.90 -2.24 3.52
C HIS A 97 9.83 -2.62 2.49
N LEU A 98 8.85 -1.75 2.19
CA LEU A 98 7.92 -1.93 1.08
C LEU A 98 8.58 -1.74 -0.29
N TRP A 99 9.79 -1.19 -0.34
CA TRP A 99 10.54 -0.91 -1.56
C TRP A 99 11.98 -1.43 -1.56
N ALA A 100 12.46 -1.95 -0.42
CA ALA A 100 13.74 -2.68 -0.30
C ALA A 100 13.62 -4.11 -0.82
#